data_AF-A0A7W5A3Y6-F1
#
_entry.id   AF-A0A7W5A3Y6-F1
#
_cell.length_a   1.000
_cell.length_b   1.000
_cell.length_c   1.000
_cell.angle_alpha   90.00
_cell.angle_beta   90.00
_cell.angle_gamma   90.00
#
_symmetry.space_group_name_H-M   'P 1'
#
loop_
_entity.id
_entity.type
_entity.pdbx_description
1 polymer ?
#
loop_
_entity_poly.entity_id
_entity_poly.type
_entity_poly.pdbx_seq_one_letter_code
_entity_poly.pdbx_strand_id
1 'polypeptide(L)'
;MDVSMNYAAMESSSRAYRNMRDLLEASTAGMDDIDSSAVPQDVLRDRLSDLHDSWGSGIDKLAEFSEGAGKAVDTALEAFRSFDTDTAAAFEGDGGSA
;
A
#
# COMPACT_ATOMS: atom_id res chain seq x y z
N MET A 1 10.04 7.61 28.50
CA MET A 1 9.61 6.90 27.28
C MET A 1 10.74 7.06 26.31
N ASP A 2 11.45 5.97 26.01
CA ASP A 2 12.38 5.95 24.90
C ASP A 2 11.54 5.91 23.61
N VAL A 3 11.61 6.97 22.81
CA VAL A 3 11.00 7.01 21.48
C VAL A 3 12.03 6.43 20.52
N SER A 4 12.37 5.15 20.70
CA SER A 4 13.07 4.42 19.65
C SER A 4 12.06 4.14 18.55
N MET A 5 12.31 4.70 17.36
CA MET A 5 11.49 4.45 16.17
C MET A 5 11.44 2.93 15.92
N ASN A 6 10.25 2.33 15.88
CA ASN A 6 10.13 0.93 15.53
C ASN A 6 10.19 0.77 14.01
N TYR A 7 11.40 0.86 13.45
CA TYR A 7 11.66 0.69 12.03
C TYR A 7 11.10 -0.63 11.48
N ALA A 8 11.14 -1.71 12.26
CA ALA A 8 10.59 -3.00 11.88
C ALA A 8 9.05 -2.95 11.71
N ALA A 9 8.34 -2.23 12.58
CA ALA A 9 6.90 -2.04 12.45
C ALA A 9 6.53 -1.19 11.22
N MET A 10 7.32 -0.15 10.92
CA MET A 10 7.12 0.68 9.72
C MET A 10 7.38 -0.12 8.44
N GLU A 11 8.48 -0.88 8.37
CA GLU A 11 8.75 -1.78 7.23
C GLU A 11 7.67 -2.86 7.08
N SER A 12 7.20 -3.43 8.19
CA SER A 12 6.09 -4.39 8.17
C SER A 12 4.81 -3.76 7.64
N SER A 13 4.54 -2.49 7.99
CA SER A 13 3.37 -1.76 7.52
C SER A 13 3.47 -1.47 6.02
N SER A 14 4.64 -1.03 5.54
CA SER A 14 4.89 -0.84 4.10
C SER A 14 4.68 -2.13 3.30
N ARG A 15 5.21 -3.28 3.79
CA ARG A 15 4.93 -4.59 3.15
C ARG A 15 3.46 -4.97 3.19
N ALA A 16 2.75 -4.70 4.29
CA ALA A 16 1.33 -5.00 4.39
C ALA A 16 0.52 -4.22 3.35
N TYR A 17 0.82 -2.94 3.12
CA TYR A 17 0.17 -2.13 2.09
C TYR A 17 0.46 -2.64 0.67
N ARG A 18 1.69 -3.06 0.39
CA ARG A 18 2.03 -3.66 -0.91
C ARG A 18 1.31 -5.00 -1.13
N ASN A 19 1.30 -5.87 -0.13
CA ASN A 19 0.56 -7.14 -0.20
C ASN A 19 -0.95 -6.93 -0.36
N MET A 20 -1.53 -5.91 0.28
CA MET A 20 -2.94 -5.57 0.10
C MET A 20 -3.24 -5.14 -1.33
N ARG A 21 -2.38 -4.34 -1.95
CA ARG A 21 -2.49 -3.98 -3.36
C ARG A 21 -2.46 -5.23 -4.26
N ASP A 22 -1.49 -6.12 -4.08
CA ASP A 22 -1.36 -7.33 -4.90
C ASP A 22 -2.60 -8.24 -4.79
N LEU A 23 -3.14 -8.38 -3.57
CA LEU A 23 -4.36 -9.14 -3.31
C LEU A 23 -5.58 -8.52 -4.01
N LEU A 24 -5.68 -7.20 -3.97
CA LEU A 24 -6.76 -6.44 -4.60
C LEU A 24 -6.70 -6.60 -6.12
N GLU A 25 -5.53 -6.39 -6.75
CA GLU A 25 -5.34 -6.62 -8.19
C GLU A 25 -5.72 -8.06 -8.60
N ALA A 26 -5.31 -9.06 -7.82
CA ALA A 26 -5.66 -10.46 -8.08
C ALA A 26 -7.18 -10.72 -7.96
N SER A 27 -7.87 -10.04 -7.05
CA SER A 27 -9.32 -10.16 -6.89
C SER A 27 -10.08 -9.57 -8.07
N THR A 28 -9.59 -8.49 -8.70
CA THR A 28 -10.19 -7.93 -9.92
C THR A 28 -10.02 -8.90 -11.08
N ALA A 29 -8.82 -9.46 -11.27
CA ALA A 29 -8.55 -10.43 -12.32
C ALA A 29 -9.46 -11.68 -12.25
N GLY A 30 -9.81 -12.14 -11.04
CA GLY A 30 -10.77 -13.24 -10.87
C GLY A 30 -12.22 -12.88 -11.25
N MET A 31 -12.58 -11.59 -11.23
CA MET A 31 -13.90 -11.10 -11.64
C MET A 31 -13.99 -10.91 -13.16
N ASP A 32 -12.87 -10.63 -13.84
CA ASP A 32 -12.75 -10.59 -15.30
C ASP A 32 -13.02 -11.95 -15.95
N ASP A 33 -12.69 -13.04 -15.26
CA ASP A 33 -12.94 -14.41 -15.71
C ASP A 33 -14.44 -14.81 -15.67
N ILE A 34 -15.31 -13.97 -15.09
CA ILE A 34 -16.75 -14.22 -15.07
C ILE A 34 -17.35 -13.82 -16.41
N ASP A 35 -17.58 -14.83 -17.26
CA ASP A 35 -18.22 -14.63 -18.56
C ASP A 35 -19.72 -14.28 -18.41
N SER A 36 -20.03 -12.99 -18.42
CA SER A 36 -21.40 -12.47 -18.40
C SER A 36 -22.20 -12.88 -19.63
N SER A 37 -21.54 -13.22 -20.75
CA SER A 37 -22.19 -13.68 -21.97
C SER A 37 -22.77 -15.09 -21.85
N ALA A 38 -22.25 -15.89 -20.91
CA ALA A 38 -22.79 -17.20 -20.56
C ALA A 38 -24.15 -17.12 -19.83
N VAL A 39 -24.58 -15.92 -19.41
CA VAL A 39 -25.84 -15.70 -18.73
C VAL A 39 -26.95 -15.40 -19.75
N PRO A 40 -27.96 -16.27 -19.89
CA PRO A 40 -29.00 -16.13 -20.92
C PRO A 40 -30.07 -15.08 -20.60
N GLN A 41 -30.20 -14.65 -19.34
CA GLN A 41 -31.17 -13.63 -18.93
C GLN A 41 -30.56 -12.23 -19.05
N ASP A 42 -31.14 -11.37 -19.90
CA ASP A 42 -30.60 -10.03 -20.18
C ASP A 42 -30.48 -9.16 -18.92
N VAL A 43 -31.51 -9.13 -18.06
CA VAL A 43 -31.47 -8.37 -16.80
C VAL A 43 -30.37 -8.86 -15.84
N LEU A 44 -30.07 -10.15 -15.85
CA LEU A 44 -29.00 -10.70 -15.01
C LEU A 44 -27.62 -10.38 -15.60
N ARG A 45 -27.49 -10.43 -16.93
CA ARG A 45 -26.28 -10.03 -17.65
C ARG A 45 -25.94 -8.57 -17.39
N ASP A 46 -26.92 -7.67 -17.51
CA ASP A 46 -26.72 -6.23 -17.26
C ASP A 46 -26.26 -5.98 -15.82
N ARG A 47 -26.91 -6.64 -14.85
CA ARG A 47 -26.52 -6.52 -13.43
C ARG A 47 -25.12 -7.05 -13.15
N LEU A 48 -24.70 -8.11 -13.84
CA LEU A 48 -23.34 -8.66 -13.70
C LEU A 48 -22.31 -7.73 -14.33
N SER A 49 -22.63 -7.09 -15.45
CA SER A 49 -21.80 -6.06 -16.06
C SER A 49 -21.63 -4.86 -15.12
N ASP A 50 -22.74 -4.32 -14.60
CA ASP A 50 -22.71 -3.18 -13.66
C ASP A 50 -21.94 -3.53 -12.38
N LEU A 51 -22.08 -4.77 -11.89
CA LEU A 51 -21.36 -5.27 -10.73
C LEU A 51 -19.85 -5.34 -11.02
N HIS A 52 -19.46 -5.89 -12.16
CA HIS A 52 -18.08 -5.98 -12.58
C HIS A 52 -17.44 -4.58 -12.64
N ASP A 53 -18.09 -3.62 -13.30
CA ASP A 53 -17.57 -2.26 -13.46
C ASP A 53 -17.42 -1.53 -12.11
N SER A 54 -18.44 -1.64 -11.26
CA SER A 54 -18.44 -1.03 -9.92
C SER A 54 -17.39 -1.67 -9.01
N TRP A 55 -17.27 -3.00 -9.07
CA TRP A 55 -16.29 -3.76 -8.30
C TRP A 55 -14.86 -3.39 -8.74
N GLY A 56 -14.57 -3.42 -10.04
CA GLY A 56 -13.28 -3.02 -10.60
C GLY A 56 -12.88 -1.61 -10.15
N SER A 57 -13.79 -0.63 -10.32
CA SER A 57 -13.53 0.75 -9.87
C SER A 57 -13.31 0.88 -8.36
N GLY A 58 -14.00 0.08 -7.56
CA GLY A 58 -13.82 0.06 -6.10
C GLY A 58 -12.45 -0.49 -5.70
N ILE A 59 -12.03 -1.58 -6.35
CA ILE A 59 -10.74 -2.22 -6.10
C ILE A 59 -9.58 -1.34 -6.56
N ASP A 60 -9.68 -0.69 -7.72
CA ASP A 60 -8.66 0.22 -8.23
C ASP A 60 -8.38 1.35 -7.23
N LYS A 61 -9.43 1.95 -6.65
CA LYS A 61 -9.29 2.99 -5.61
C LYS A 61 -8.61 2.47 -4.34
N LEU A 62 -8.92 1.24 -3.94
CA LEU A 62 -8.27 0.63 -2.77
C LEU A 62 -6.79 0.31 -3.04
N ALA A 63 -6.46 -0.08 -4.28
CA ALA A 63 -5.09 -0.30 -4.72
C ALA A 63 -4.29 1.02 -4.73
N GLU A 64 -4.85 2.09 -5.32
CA GLU A 64 -4.26 3.43 -5.30
C GLU A 64 -4.03 3.94 -3.88
N PHE A 65 -5.01 3.77 -2.99
CA PHE A 65 -4.89 4.15 -1.59
C PHE A 65 -3.77 3.36 -0.89
N SER A 66 -3.71 2.05 -1.09
CA SER A 66 -2.70 1.18 -0.49
C SER A 66 -1.30 1.56 -0.97
N GLU A 67 -1.13 1.86 -2.26
CA GLU A 67 0.12 2.37 -2.80
C GLU A 67 0.52 3.72 -2.17
N GLY A 68 -0.42 4.66 -2.07
CA GLY A 68 -0.20 5.95 -1.43
C GLY A 68 0.23 5.83 0.04
N ALA A 69 -0.44 4.95 0.79
CA ALA A 69 -0.10 4.66 2.19
C ALA A 69 1.29 4.04 2.31
N GLY A 70 1.64 3.08 1.44
CA GLY A 70 2.99 2.49 1.40
C GLY A 70 4.06 3.54 1.13
N LYS A 71 3.88 4.40 0.12
CA LYS A 71 4.81 5.49 -0.20
C LYS A 71 4.98 6.47 0.96
N ALA A 72 3.91 6.82 1.65
CA ALA A 72 3.96 7.70 2.81
C ALA A 72 4.79 7.09 3.95
N VAL A 73 4.61 5.80 4.22
CA VAL A 73 5.41 5.07 5.23
C VAL A 73 6.88 5.01 4.83
N ASP A 74 7.18 4.71 3.56
CA ASP A 74 8.55 4.66 3.05
C ASP A 74 9.23 6.04 3.18
N THR A 75 8.52 7.11 2.82
CA THR A 75 9.02 8.49 2.93
C THR A 75 9.31 8.87 4.39
N ALA A 76 8.40 8.52 5.31
CA ALA A 76 8.60 8.78 6.74
C ALA A 76 9.83 8.02 7.27
N LEU A 77 10.01 6.79 6.83
CA LEU A 77 11.13 5.94 7.24
C LEU A 77 12.48 6.46 6.69
N GLU A 78 12.51 6.97 5.45
CA GLU A 78 13.69 7.67 4.90
C GLU A 78 14.03 8.93 5.69
N ALA A 79 13.02 9.75 6.03
CA ALA A 79 13.22 10.97 6.83
C ALA A 79 13.80 10.67 8.22
N PHE A 80 13.30 9.63 8.90
CA PHE A 80 13.84 9.22 10.20
C PHE A 80 15.27 8.68 10.11
N ARG A 81 15.59 7.89 9.08
CA ARG A 81 16.97 7.41 8.84
C ARG A 81 17.94 8.56 8.59
N SER A 82 17.53 9.56 7.81
CA SER A 82 18.33 10.76 7.58
C SER A 82 18.56 11.50 8.90
N PHE A 83 17.50 11.73 9.67
CA PHE A 83 17.59 12.41 10.96
C PHE A 83 18.53 11.69 11.95
N ASP A 84 18.44 10.36 12.05
CA ASP A 84 19.33 9.57 12.89
C ASP A 84 20.79 9.67 12.43
N THR A 85 21.02 9.65 11.11
CA THR A 85 22.37 9.78 10.53
C THR A 85 22.96 11.16 10.82
N ASP A 86 22.19 12.22 10.59
CA ASP A 86 22.61 13.60 10.83
C ASP A 86 22.89 13.83 12.33
N THR A 87 22.06 13.24 13.20
CA THR A 87 22.22 13.30 14.66
C THR A 87 23.50 12.58 15.10
N ALA A 88 23.75 11.37 14.60
CA ALA A 88 24.96 10.61 14.92
C ALA A 88 26.22 11.37 14.47
N ALA A 89 26.22 11.93 13.25
CA ALA A 89 27.34 12.71 12.73
C ALA A 89 27.62 13.96 13.57
N ALA A 90 26.58 14.64 14.08
CA ALA A 90 26.74 15.79 14.96
C ALA A 90 27.43 15.44 16.28
N PHE A 91 27.12 14.28 16.87
CA PHE A 91 27.76 13.82 18.11
C PHE A 91 29.18 13.30 17.91
N GLU A 92 29.49 12.69 16.76
CA GLU A 92 30.87 12.30 16.41
C GLU A 92 31.77 13.52 16.13
N GLY A 93 31.20 14.62 15.62
CA GLY A 93 31.91 15.87 15.37
C GLY A 93 32.29 16.69 16.63
N ASP A 94 31.53 16.55 17.72
CA ASP A 94 31.74 17.29 18.97
C ASP A 94 32.73 16.57 19.93
N GLY A 95 32.85 15.24 19.82
CA GLY A 95 33.73 14.41 20.68
C GLY A 95 35.23 14.43 20.34
N GLY A 96 35.64 15.18 19.32
CA GLY A 96 37.04 15.26 18.85
C GLY A 96 37.84 16.47 19.37
N SER A 97 37.25 17.32 20.22
CA SER A 97 37.93 18.48 20.81
C SER A 97 37.79 18.48 22.34
N ALA A 98 38.55 17.61 23.01
CA ALA A 98 38.82 17.71 24.45
C ALA A 98 40.28 17.33 24.73
#